data_AF-A0A1V9RDY6-F1
#
_entry.id   AF-A0A1V9RDY6-F1
#
_cell.length_a   1.000
_cell.length_b   1.000
_cell.length_c   1.000
_cell.angle_alpha   90.00
_cell.angle_beta   90.00
_cell.angle_gamma   90.00
#
_symmetry.space_group_name_H-M   'P 1'
#
loop_
_entity.id
_entity.type
_entity.pdbx_description
1 polymer ?
#
loop_
_entity_poly.entity_id
_entity_poly.type
_entity_poly.pdbx_seq_one_letter_code
_entity_poly.pdbx_strand_id
1 'polypeptide(L)' 'MAEQKNSVAATTENKNIKPNYYYITKIMKFVDTVEDRYRLVKDFYSINQDDLNEEDKVKTRVMMNLLEMQLEQKQGA' A
#
# COMPACT_ATOMS: atom_id res chain seq x y z
N MET A 1 28.06 3.43 -32.27
CA MET A 1 27.67 4.28 -31.13
C MET A 1 26.19 4.04 -30.88
N ALA A 2 25.84 3.39 -29.77
CA ALA A 2 24.44 3.19 -29.40
C ALA A 2 23.99 4.41 -28.59
N GLU A 3 23.10 5.22 -29.15
CA GLU A 3 22.48 6.32 -28.45
C GLU A 3 21.55 5.76 -27.38
N GLN A 4 22.03 5.76 -26.14
CA GLN A 4 21.24 5.47 -24.97
C GLN A 4 20.30 6.67 -24.74
N LYS A 5 19.08 6.61 -25.30
CA LYS A 5 18.02 7.56 -24.99
C LYS A 5 17.50 7.31 -23.57
N ASN A 6 18.29 7.70 -22.58
CA ASN A 6 17.79 7.93 -21.22
C ASN A 6 16.95 9.21 -21.25
N SER A 7 15.65 9.05 -21.48
CA SER A 7 14.69 10.14 -21.30
C SER A 7 13.42 9.61 -20.63
N VAL A 8 13.57 9.17 -19.39
CA VAL A 8 12.47 9.28 -18.43
C VAL A 8 12.66 10.63 -17.75
N ALA A 9 12.11 11.67 -18.38
CA ALA A 9 11.86 12.91 -17.66
C ALA A 9 10.89 12.53 -16.53
N ALA A 10 11.39 12.37 -15.32
CA ALA A 10 10.58 12.35 -14.12
C ALA A 10 10.02 13.76 -13.93
N THR A 11 9.05 14.13 -14.75
CA THR A 11 8.18 15.26 -14.50
C THR A 11 7.40 14.89 -13.25
N THR A 12 7.91 15.32 -12.09
CA THR A 12 7.14 15.44 -10.86
C THR A 12 6.08 16.51 -11.05
N GLU A 13 5.09 16.22 -11.90
CA GLU A 13 3.76 16.76 -11.71
C GLU A 13 3.31 16.21 -10.36
N ASN A 14 3.44 17.03 -9.32
CA ASN A 14 2.90 16.77 -8.00
C ASN A 14 1.37 16.86 -8.10
N LYS A 15 0.76 15.95 -8.88
CA LYS A 15 -0.66 15.68 -8.86
C LYS A 15 -0.91 15.27 -7.41
N ASN A 16 -1.80 15.95 -6.71
CA ASN A 16 -2.31 15.50 -5.42
C ASN A 16 -2.97 14.13 -5.62
N ILE A 17 -2.17 13.07 -5.68
CA ILE A 17 -2.63 11.70 -5.80
C ILE A 17 -3.24 11.40 -4.45
N LYS A 18 -4.57 11.48 -4.39
CA LYS A 18 -5.30 11.14 -3.19
C LYS A 18 -5.02 9.68 -2.83
N PRO A 19 -4.76 9.38 -1.54
CA PRO A 19 -4.63 8.01 -1.10
C PRO A 19 -5.89 7.23 -1.44
N ASN A 20 -5.72 5.98 -1.89
CA ASN A 20 -6.83 5.07 -2.15
C ASN A 20 -6.37 3.62 -1.96
N TYR A 21 -7.32 2.70 -1.89
CA TYR A 21 -7.04 1.29 -1.66
C TYR A 21 -6.16 0.67 -2.78
N TYR A 22 -6.37 1.08 -4.03
CA TYR A 22 -5.59 0.57 -5.15
C TYR A 22 -4.10 0.97 -5.07
N TYR A 23 -3.81 2.14 -4.50
CA TYR A 23 -2.44 2.60 -4.29
C TYR A 23 -1.68 1.70 -3.30
N ILE A 24 -2.27 1.41 -2.14
CA ILE A 24 -1.61 0.58 -1.12
C ILE A 24 -1.41 -0.86 -1.59
N THR A 25 -2.36 -1.42 -2.36
CA THR A 25 -2.22 -2.77 -2.92
C THR A 25 -1.11 -2.88 -3.97
N LYS A 26 -0.76 -1.79 -4.68
CA LYS A 26 0.41 -1.76 -5.56
C LYS A 26 1.71 -1.86 -4.78
N ILE A 27 1.84 -1.11 -3.68
CA ILE A 27 3.04 -1.12 -2.84
C ILE A 27 3.20 -2.50 -2.18
N MET A 28 2.10 -3.07 -1.69
CA MET A 28 2.09 -4.36 -1.00
C MET A 28 2.66 -5.52 -1.84
N LYS A 29 2.62 -5.43 -3.18
CA LYS A 29 3.22 -6.44 -4.08
C LYS A 29 4.75 -6.55 -3.96
N PHE A 30 5.41 -5.52 -3.45
CA PHE A 30 6.85 -5.46 -3.27
C PHE A 30 7.28 -5.78 -1.82
N VAL A 31 6.33 -6.17 -0.98
CA VAL A 31 6.58 -6.50 0.43
C VAL A 31 6.40 -8.01 0.60
N ASP A 32 7.41 -8.68 1.13
CA ASP A 32 7.48 -10.14 1.11
C ASP A 32 6.81 -10.81 2.32
N THR A 33 6.90 -10.20 3.50
CA THR A 33 6.40 -10.82 4.72
C THR A 33 4.99 -10.33 5.07
N VAL A 34 4.20 -11.21 5.71
CA VAL A 34 2.87 -10.85 6.22
C VAL A 34 2.99 -9.72 7.28
N GLU A 35 4.05 -9.73 8.08
CA GLU A 35 4.29 -8.73 9.13
C GLU A 35 4.52 -7.35 8.54
N ASP A 36 5.39 -7.25 7.53
CA ASP A 36 5.67 -5.98 6.86
C ASP A 36 4.45 -5.49 6.08
N ARG A 37 3.66 -6.40 5.47
CA ARG A 37 2.39 -6.04 4.82
C ARG A 37 1.39 -5.49 5.83
N TYR A 38 1.25 -6.13 6.99
CA TYR A 38 0.35 -5.67 8.05
C TYR A 38 0.74 -4.27 8.53
N ARG A 39 2.03 -4.05 8.85
CA ARG A 39 2.56 -2.74 9.25
C ARG A 39 2.30 -1.68 8.17
N LEU A 40 2.60 -1.99 6.92
CA LEU A 40 2.35 -1.10 5.78
C LEU A 40 0.88 -0.67 5.69
N VAL A 41 -0.06 -1.63 5.77
CA VAL A 41 -1.50 -1.34 5.65
C VAL A 41 -2.01 -0.57 6.86
N LYS A 42 -1.56 -0.92 8.06
CA LYS A 42 -1.91 -0.24 9.31
C LYS A 42 -1.46 1.22 9.30
N ASP A 43 -0.20 1.47 8.93
CA ASP A 43 0.36 2.82 8.85
C ASP A 43 -0.33 3.64 7.77
N PHE A 44 -0.56 3.05 6.58
CA PHE A 44 -1.32 3.69 5.52
C PHE A 44 -2.72 4.09 5.98
N TYR A 45 -3.45 3.20 6.66
CA TYR A 45 -4.78 3.51 7.16
C TYR A 45 -4.74 4.61 8.23
N SER A 46 -3.84 4.52 9.20
CA SER A 46 -3.74 5.50 10.29
C SER A 46 -3.45 6.92 9.78
N ILE A 47 -2.58 7.05 8.77
CA ILE A 47 -2.18 8.35 8.21
C ILE A 47 -3.26 8.93 7.29
N ASN A 48 -3.97 8.08 6.54
CA ASN A 48 -4.81 8.54 5.43
C ASN A 48 -6.32 8.34 5.67
N GLN A 49 -6.76 7.81 6.82
CA GLN A 49 -8.16 7.46 7.05
C GLN A 49 -9.11 8.62 6.74
N ASP A 50 -8.77 9.86 7.09
CA ASP A 50 -9.65 11.02 6.87
C ASP A 50 -9.76 11.42 5.40
N ASP A 51 -8.75 11.08 4.59
CA ASP A 51 -8.69 11.38 3.15
C ASP A 51 -9.26 10.24 2.28
N LEU A 52 -9.43 9.04 2.84
CA LEU A 52 -10.03 7.90 2.16
C LEU A 52 -11.54 8.07 2.05
N ASN A 53 -12.09 7.67 0.90
CA ASN A 53 -13.54 7.48 0.78
C ASN A 53 -13.98 6.26 1.62
N GLU A 54 -15.28 6.18 1.95
CA GLU A 54 -15.81 5.11 2.80
C GLU A 54 -15.57 3.71 2.26
N GLU A 55 -15.66 3.52 0.95
CA GLU A 55 -15.42 2.21 0.33
C GLU A 55 -13.96 1.76 0.54
N ASP A 56 -13.00 2.66 0.31
CA ASP A 56 -11.58 2.38 0.49
C ASP A 56 -11.20 2.24 1.97
N LYS A 57 -11.87 2.95 2.89
CA LYS A 57 -11.72 2.72 4.34
C LYS A 57 -12.10 1.29 4.69
N VAL A 58 -13.26 0.83 4.22
CA VAL A 58 -13.73 -0.54 4.48
C VAL A 58 -12.77 -1.57 3.89
N LYS A 59 -12.37 -1.41 2.62
CA LYS A 59 -11.42 -2.34 1.98
C LYS A 59 -10.08 -2.39 2.71
N THR A 60 -9.56 -1.24 3.13
CA THR A 60 -8.28 -1.17 3.85
C THR A 60 -8.38 -1.84 5.22
N ARG A 61 -9.48 -1.64 5.96
CA ARG A 61 -9.74 -2.36 7.24
C ARG A 61 -9.85 -3.87 7.04
N VAL A 62 -10.60 -4.32 6.03
CA VAL A 62 -10.73 -5.75 5.73
C VAL A 62 -9.36 -6.36 5.42
N MET A 63 -8.54 -5.69 4.62
CA MET A 63 -7.18 -6.16 4.32
C MET A 63 -6.29 -6.21 5.58
N MET A 64 -6.37 -5.20 6.45
CA MET A 64 -5.65 -5.17 7.73
C MET A 64 -6.04 -6.36 8.61
N ASN A 65 -7.35 -6.63 8.78
CA ASN A 65 -7.85 -7.75 9.58
C ASN A 65 -7.40 -9.11 9.01
N LEU A 66 -7.42 -9.29 7.68
CA LEU A 66 -6.96 -10.52 7.05
C LEU A 66 -5.46 -10.77 7.30
N LEU A 67 -4.64 -9.71 7.25
CA LEU A 67 -3.21 -9.80 7.54
C LEU A 67 -2.96 -10.09 9.03
N GLU A 68 -3.74 -9.50 9.93
CA GLU A 68 -3.69 -9.78 11.37
C GLU A 68 -3.98 -11.25 11.67
N MET A 69 -5.07 -11.80 11.10
CA MET A 69 -5.41 -13.22 11.23
C MET A 69 -4.28 -14.12 10.71
N GLN A 70 -3.61 -13.75 9.61
CA GLN A 70 -2.46 -14.51 9.10
C GLN A 70 -1.24 -14.44 10.04
N LEU A 71 -1.06 -13.34 10.77
CA LEU A 71 0.00 -13.22 11.78
C LEU A 71 -0.30 -14.10 12.99
N GLU A 72 -1.53 -14.05 13.49
CA GLU A 72 -1.97 -14.88 14.62
C GLU A 72 -1.81 -16.37 14.31
N GLN A 73 -2.19 -16.80 13.10
CA GLN A 73 -2.01 -18.18 12.64
C GLN A 73 -0.54 -18.61 12.59
N LYS A 74 0.38 -17.70 12.25
CA LYS A 74 1.83 -17.98 12.24
C LYS A 74 2.43 -18.06 13.64
N GLN A 75 1.86 -17.36 14.62
CA GLN A 75 2.33 -17.35 16.00
C GLN A 75 1.78 -18.54 16.82
N GLY A 76 0.65 -19.12 16.39
CA GLY A 76 0.05 -20.31 17.00
C GLY A 76 0.49 -21.65 16.41
N ALA A 77 1.45 -21.66 15.49
CA ALA A 77 2.04 -22.86 14.86
C ALA A 77 3.44 -23.15 15.46
#